data_AF-A0A7R9DHG1-F1
#
_entry.id   AF-A0A7R9DHG1-F1
#
_cell.length_a   1.000
_cell.length_b   1.000
_cell.length_c   1.000
_cell.angle_alpha   90.00
_cell.angle_beta   90.00
_cell.angle_gamma   90.00
#
_symmetry.space_group_name_H-M   'P 1'
#
loop_
_entity.id
_entity.type
_entity.pdbx_description
1 polymer ?
#
loop_
_entity_poly.entity_id
_entity_poly.type
_entity_poly.pdbx_seq_one_letter_code
_entity_poly.pdbx_strand_id
1 'polypeptide(L)'
;MSLLIFAAPLGLCYAEFASRVPKAGSAYVYSYVCVGEFVAFIIGWNLILEYVIGTASVARGLSNYIDALTDNVMHKTMIEVMPININFLSDYPDFLAFGIIMLLAVLLAIGVKESTIMNNLFTVLNMIVIAIVIVAGSIKGNIFRNFPLITLCQETWNYLKIAEIPANVTTAGEGGFMPFGVAGVMAGAAKCFYGFVGFDCIATTGEEAKNPQRSIPIAIVISLVIIFLSYFGISTVLTMMWPYYDQDSDAPLPYVFMMVGWPVIKWIVTVGAVFALCTR
;
A
#
# COMPACT_ATOMS: atom_id res chain seq x y z
N MET A 1 5.36 13.49 2.07
CA MET A 1 6.65 14.21 2.07
C MET A 1 7.67 13.56 3.02
N SER A 2 7.29 13.24 4.26
CA SER A 2 8.15 12.55 5.26
C SER A 2 8.67 11.17 4.84
N LEU A 3 7.89 10.39 4.07
CA LEU A 3 8.29 9.06 3.59
C LEU A 3 9.45 9.05 2.59
N LEU A 4 9.51 10.03 1.68
CA LEU A 4 10.57 10.12 0.67
C LEU A 4 11.94 10.35 1.31
N ILE A 5 11.97 11.10 2.42
CA ILE A 5 13.20 11.41 3.16
C ILE A 5 13.87 10.12 3.66
N PHE A 6 13.08 9.09 4.01
CA PHE A 6 13.61 7.80 4.47
C PHE A 6 13.85 6.81 3.33
N ALA A 7 12.91 6.71 2.37
CA ALA A 7 12.99 5.70 1.32
C ALA A 7 14.01 6.02 0.23
N ALA A 8 14.20 7.30 -0.13
CA ALA A 8 15.09 7.67 -1.24
C ALA A 8 16.57 7.42 -0.94
N PRO A 9 17.13 7.76 0.25
CA PRO A 9 18.50 7.41 0.59
C PRO A 9 18.74 5.91 0.63
N LEU A 10 17.79 5.15 1.19
CA LEU A 10 17.85 3.68 1.23
C LEU A 10 17.92 3.08 -0.18
N GLY A 11 17.03 3.54 -1.06
CA GLY A 11 17.01 3.12 -2.47
C GLY A 11 18.30 3.43 -3.21
N LEU A 12 18.91 4.60 -2.97
CA LEU A 12 20.19 4.98 -3.57
C LEU A 12 21.35 4.12 -3.06
N CYS A 13 21.42 3.84 -1.77
CA CYS A 13 22.41 2.91 -1.21
C CYS A 13 22.23 1.51 -1.81
N TYR A 14 20.99 1.03 -1.93
CA TYR A 14 20.70 -0.26 -2.56
C TYR A 14 21.09 -0.30 -4.04
N ALA A 15 20.81 0.77 -4.78
CA ALA A 15 21.20 0.93 -6.17
C ALA A 15 22.74 0.92 -6.32
N GLU A 16 23.47 1.53 -5.40
CA GLU A 16 24.93 1.49 -5.37
C GLU A 16 25.44 0.05 -5.15
N PHE A 17 24.91 -0.68 -4.16
CA PHE A 17 25.29 -2.08 -3.92
C PHE A 17 24.95 -2.99 -5.09
N ALA A 18 23.77 -2.82 -5.70
CA ALA A 18 23.35 -3.59 -6.86
C ALA A 18 24.27 -3.38 -8.07
N SER A 19 24.80 -2.16 -8.25
CA SER A 19 25.77 -1.88 -9.31
C SER A 19 27.14 -2.56 -9.09
N ARG A 20 27.55 -2.70 -7.82
CA ARG A 20 28.85 -3.27 -7.43
C ARG A 20 28.84 -4.80 -7.36
N VAL A 21 27.71 -5.39 -6.99
CA VAL A 21 27.54 -6.83 -6.82
C VAL A 21 26.35 -7.31 -7.65
N PRO A 22 26.53 -7.55 -8.98
CA PRO A 22 25.47 -7.94 -9.90
C PRO A 22 25.19 -9.44 -9.80
N LYS A 23 24.95 -9.93 -8.58
CA LYS A 23 24.55 -11.32 -8.31
C LYS A 23 23.13 -11.30 -7.74
N ALA A 24 22.33 -12.31 -8.09
CA ALA A 24 21.03 -12.52 -7.46
C ALA A 24 21.22 -12.79 -5.96
N GLY A 25 20.43 -12.12 -5.12
CA GLY A 25 20.42 -12.36 -3.67
C GLY A 25 20.30 -11.13 -2.77
N SER A 26 20.07 -9.95 -3.33
CA SER A 26 19.62 -8.74 -2.60
C SER A 26 20.47 -8.43 -1.35
N ALA A 27 19.87 -7.89 -0.27
CA ALA A 27 20.56 -7.52 0.98
C ALA A 27 21.40 -8.64 1.60
N TYR A 28 20.98 -9.92 1.48
CA TYR A 28 21.74 -11.04 2.04
C TYR A 28 23.13 -11.13 1.41
N VAL A 29 23.21 -11.15 0.07
CA VAL A 29 24.48 -11.24 -0.64
C VAL A 29 25.33 -9.98 -0.44
N TYR A 30 24.71 -8.81 -0.40
CA TYR A 30 25.43 -7.54 -0.16
C TYR A 30 26.08 -7.53 1.22
N SER A 31 25.36 -7.96 2.25
CA SER A 31 25.87 -8.01 3.62
C SER A 31 26.92 -9.09 3.82
N TYR A 32 26.78 -10.22 3.14
CA TYR A 32 27.76 -11.30 3.14
C TYR A 32 29.11 -10.82 2.60
N VAL A 33 29.08 -10.06 1.50
CA VAL A 33 30.29 -9.52 0.86
C VAL A 33 30.91 -8.37 1.65
N CYS A 34 30.09 -7.49 2.26
CA CYS A 34 30.60 -6.28 2.90
C CYS A 34 30.96 -6.42 4.38
N VAL A 35 30.23 -7.24 5.14
CA VAL A 35 30.33 -7.29 6.60
C VAL A 35 30.78 -8.66 7.09
N GLY A 36 30.21 -9.73 6.54
CA GLY A 36 30.57 -11.10 6.85
C GLY A 36 29.37 -11.99 7.14
N GLU A 37 29.66 -13.27 7.38
CA GLU A 37 28.67 -14.36 7.43
C GLU A 37 27.62 -14.18 8.53
N PHE A 38 28.02 -13.78 9.74
CA PHE A 38 27.08 -13.67 10.87
C PHE A 38 26.00 -12.59 10.64
N VAL A 39 26.40 -11.43 10.14
CA VAL A 39 25.45 -10.33 9.84
C VAL A 39 24.56 -10.70 8.65
N ALA A 40 25.13 -11.34 7.63
CA ALA A 40 24.36 -11.87 6.51
C ALA A 40 23.32 -12.90 6.96
N PHE A 41 23.68 -13.81 7.87
CA PHE A 41 22.76 -14.81 8.42
C PHE A 41 21.58 -14.16 9.14
N ILE A 42 21.82 -13.15 9.98
CA ILE A 42 20.75 -12.40 10.67
C ILE A 42 19.83 -11.71 9.64
N ILE A 43 20.41 -11.07 8.63
CA ILE A 43 19.64 -10.39 7.58
C ILE A 43 18.83 -11.38 6.75
N GLY A 44 19.39 -12.55 6.44
CA GLY A 44 18.69 -13.61 5.72
C GLY A 44 17.46 -14.11 6.47
N TRP A 45 17.57 -14.36 7.77
CA TRP A 45 16.42 -14.72 8.61
C TRP A 45 15.38 -13.61 8.70
N ASN A 46 15.82 -12.35 8.77
CA ASN A 46 14.91 -11.21 8.77
C ASN A 46 14.14 -11.11 7.45
N LEU A 47 14.80 -11.30 6.30
CA LEU A 47 14.15 -11.28 4.99
C LEU A 47 13.08 -12.39 4.86
N ILE A 48 13.34 -13.59 5.38
CA ILE A 48 12.33 -14.67 5.38
C ILE A 48 11.09 -14.24 6.19
N LEU A 49 11.29 -13.70 7.39
CA LEU A 49 10.19 -13.21 8.23
C LEU A 49 9.44 -12.06 7.56
N GLU A 50 10.16 -11.13 6.95
CA GLU A 50 9.60 -10.02 6.19
C GLU A 50 8.72 -10.51 5.04
N TYR A 51 9.16 -11.49 4.24
CA TYR A 51 8.34 -12.04 3.16
C TYR A 51 7.10 -12.79 3.67
N VAL A 52 7.19 -13.49 4.80
CA VAL A 52 6.04 -14.17 5.40
C VAL A 52 5.00 -13.16 5.90
N ILE A 53 5.43 -12.12 6.61
CA ILE A 53 4.54 -11.04 7.08
C ILE A 53 3.99 -10.26 5.88
N GLY A 54 4.84 -10.03 4.88
CA GLY A 54 4.57 -9.43 3.58
C GLY A 54 3.36 -10.04 2.89
N THR A 55 3.48 -11.34 2.60
CA THR A 55 2.48 -12.14 1.92
C THR A 55 1.17 -12.24 2.71
N ALA A 56 1.25 -12.42 4.04
CA ALA A 56 0.06 -12.45 4.89
C ALA A 56 -0.72 -11.13 4.88
N SER A 57 -0.02 -9.99 4.95
CA SER A 57 -0.62 -8.65 4.90
C SER A 57 -1.27 -8.35 3.54
N VAL A 58 -0.63 -8.75 2.44
CA VAL A 58 -1.19 -8.63 1.08
C VAL A 58 -2.48 -9.45 0.94
N ALA A 59 -2.49 -10.70 1.42
CA ALA A 59 -3.66 -11.56 1.38
C ALA A 59 -4.81 -11.04 2.26
N ARG A 60 -4.50 -10.49 3.43
CA ARG A 60 -5.49 -9.82 4.29
C ARG A 60 -6.06 -8.58 3.63
N GLY A 61 -5.23 -7.76 3.00
CA GLY A 61 -5.68 -6.62 2.21
C GLY A 61 -6.64 -7.05 1.10
N LEU A 62 -6.31 -8.12 0.37
CA LEU A 62 -7.17 -8.66 -0.67
C LEU A 62 -8.54 -9.11 -0.12
N SER A 63 -8.53 -9.80 1.01
CA SER A 63 -9.74 -10.24 1.71
C SER A 63 -10.64 -9.06 2.09
N ASN A 64 -10.07 -7.99 2.66
CA ASN A 64 -10.79 -6.77 3.01
C ASN A 64 -11.40 -6.08 1.78
N TYR A 65 -10.66 -5.99 0.66
CA TYR A 65 -11.18 -5.40 -0.58
C TYR A 65 -12.31 -6.24 -1.19
N ILE A 66 -12.23 -7.57 -1.13
CA ILE A 66 -13.31 -8.46 -1.57
C ILE A 66 -14.52 -8.30 -0.64
N ASP A 67 -14.33 -8.24 0.67
CA ASP A 67 -15.43 -8.09 1.62
C ASP A 67 -16.16 -6.75 1.46
N ALA A 68 -15.41 -5.67 1.13
CA ALA A 68 -15.97 -4.37 0.79
C ALA A 68 -16.81 -4.37 -0.51
N LEU A 69 -16.63 -5.36 -1.40
CA LEU A 69 -17.55 -5.58 -2.55
C LEU A 69 -18.85 -6.24 -2.11
N THR A 70 -18.80 -7.09 -1.09
CA THR A 70 -19.95 -7.81 -0.55
C THR A 70 -20.61 -7.07 0.62
N ASP A 71 -20.41 -5.75 0.73
CA ASP A 71 -20.96 -4.88 1.79
C ASP A 71 -20.65 -5.38 3.23
N ASN A 72 -19.43 -5.89 3.42
CA ASN A 72 -18.87 -6.38 4.68
C ASN A 72 -19.65 -7.57 5.28
N VAL A 73 -20.32 -8.36 4.43
CA VAL A 73 -21.06 -9.55 4.86
C VAL A 73 -20.13 -10.61 5.46
N MET A 74 -18.93 -10.78 4.91
CA MET A 74 -17.98 -11.79 5.38
C MET A 74 -17.47 -11.43 6.78
N HIS A 75 -17.06 -10.19 7.00
CA HIS A 75 -16.67 -9.68 8.32
C HIS A 75 -17.78 -9.84 9.36
N LYS A 76 -19.01 -9.40 9.04
CA LYS A 76 -20.16 -9.49 9.97
C LYS A 76 -20.46 -10.95 10.34
N THR A 77 -20.52 -11.83 9.34
CA THR A 77 -20.82 -13.25 9.57
C THR A 77 -19.72 -13.94 10.39
N MET A 78 -18.45 -13.62 10.13
CA MET A 78 -17.33 -14.26 10.82
C MET A 78 -17.20 -13.80 12.28
N ILE A 79 -17.50 -12.54 12.57
CA ILE A 79 -17.56 -12.05 13.96
C ILE A 79 -18.72 -12.72 14.72
N GLU A 80 -19.87 -12.94 14.08
CA GLU A 80 -20.99 -13.62 14.71
C GLU A 80 -20.70 -15.11 14.99
N VAL A 81 -20.03 -15.79 14.06
CA VAL A 81 -19.77 -17.24 14.15
C VAL A 81 -18.54 -17.55 15.02
N MET A 82 -17.47 -16.74 14.94
CA MET A 82 -16.18 -17.05 15.57
C MET A 82 -15.44 -15.78 16.05
N PRO A 83 -15.97 -15.08 17.07
CA PRO A 83 -15.32 -13.88 17.60
C PRO A 83 -14.05 -14.23 18.37
N ILE A 84 -12.97 -13.49 18.11
CA ILE A 84 -11.70 -13.55 18.82
C ILE A 84 -11.54 -12.24 19.59
N ASN A 85 -11.82 -12.27 20.89
CA ASN A 85 -11.78 -11.08 21.74
C ASN A 85 -10.40 -10.89 22.42
N ILE A 86 -9.34 -10.73 21.63
CA ILE A 86 -7.98 -10.51 22.13
C ILE A 86 -7.41 -9.25 21.48
N ASN A 87 -7.07 -8.24 22.29
CA ASN A 87 -6.60 -6.92 21.83
C ASN A 87 -5.35 -6.94 20.91
N PHE A 88 -4.62 -8.05 20.84
CA PHE A 88 -3.44 -8.21 19.98
C PHE A 88 -3.74 -8.98 18.68
N LEU A 89 -4.86 -9.70 18.61
CA LEU A 89 -5.20 -10.55 17.49
C LEU A 89 -6.38 -9.95 16.70
N SER A 90 -6.54 -10.35 15.44
CA SER A 90 -7.71 -9.96 14.62
C SER A 90 -9.01 -10.40 15.30
N ASP A 91 -10.07 -9.60 15.17
CA ASP A 91 -11.38 -9.86 15.77
C ASP A 91 -12.03 -11.16 15.28
N TYR A 92 -11.58 -11.69 14.13
CA TYR A 92 -12.04 -12.95 13.56
C TYR A 92 -10.92 -13.62 12.74
N PRO A 93 -10.97 -14.96 12.57
CA PRO A 93 -10.07 -15.68 11.69
C PRO A 93 -10.48 -15.54 10.22
N ASP A 94 -9.52 -15.17 9.36
CA ASP A 94 -9.77 -14.91 7.94
C ASP A 94 -9.55 -16.15 7.06
N PHE A 95 -10.63 -16.89 6.81
CA PHE A 95 -10.58 -18.07 5.94
C PHE A 95 -10.36 -17.73 4.46
N LEU A 96 -10.77 -16.55 3.99
CA LEU A 96 -10.60 -16.15 2.60
C LEU A 96 -9.13 -15.85 2.32
N ALA A 97 -8.47 -15.06 3.17
CA ALA A 97 -7.05 -14.79 3.07
C ALA A 97 -6.23 -16.10 3.14
N PHE A 98 -6.58 -17.00 4.07
CA PHE A 98 -5.94 -18.31 4.16
C PHE A 98 -6.10 -19.14 2.88
N GLY A 99 -7.31 -19.19 2.32
CA GLY A 99 -7.60 -19.90 1.07
C GLY A 99 -6.80 -19.36 -0.11
N ILE A 100 -6.67 -18.03 -0.23
CA ILE A 100 -5.88 -17.38 -1.27
C ILE A 100 -4.39 -17.72 -1.13
N ILE A 101 -3.83 -17.63 0.08
CA ILE A 101 -2.42 -17.99 0.32
C ILE A 101 -2.17 -19.46 -0.05
N MET A 102 -3.05 -20.37 0.37
CA MET A 102 -2.92 -21.79 0.03
C MET A 102 -3.02 -22.03 -1.48
N LEU A 103 -3.93 -21.35 -2.17
CA LEU A 103 -4.07 -21.43 -3.63
C LEU A 103 -2.80 -20.94 -4.33
N LEU A 104 -2.28 -19.78 -3.94
CA LEU A 104 -1.04 -19.22 -4.50
C LEU A 104 0.16 -20.13 -4.21
N ALA A 105 0.25 -20.71 -3.01
CA ALA A 105 1.28 -21.67 -2.65
C ALA A 105 1.24 -22.93 -3.54
N VAL A 106 0.05 -23.46 -3.81
CA VAL A 106 -0.13 -24.60 -4.73
C VAL A 106 0.25 -24.22 -6.16
N LEU A 107 -0.17 -23.04 -6.64
CA LEU A 107 0.17 -22.54 -7.97
C LEU A 107 1.69 -22.42 -8.16
N LEU A 108 2.38 -21.85 -7.17
CA LEU A 108 3.84 -21.75 -7.14
C LEU A 108 4.51 -23.13 -7.07
N ALA A 109 3.95 -24.06 -6.30
CA ALA A 109 4.47 -25.43 -6.20
C ALA A 109 4.34 -26.22 -7.52
N ILE A 110 3.29 -25.94 -8.32
CA ILE A 110 3.12 -26.51 -9.67
C ILE A 110 4.15 -25.92 -10.65
N GLY A 111 4.79 -24.79 -10.30
CA GLY A 111 5.85 -24.19 -11.10
C GLY A 111 5.32 -23.52 -12.36
N VAL A 112 4.17 -22.84 -12.27
CA VAL A 112 3.71 -21.95 -13.35
C VAL A 112 4.81 -20.91 -13.54
N LYS A 113 5.57 -21.03 -14.63
CA LYS A 113 6.53 -20.00 -15.02
C LYS A 113 5.74 -18.73 -15.27
N GLU A 114 5.90 -17.77 -14.36
CA GLU A 114 5.30 -16.46 -14.50
C GLU A 114 5.71 -15.87 -15.86
N SER A 115 4.71 -15.65 -16.72
CA SER A 115 4.94 -15.05 -18.01
C SER A 115 5.23 -13.57 -17.75
N THR A 116 6.41 -13.08 -18.13
CA THR A 116 6.76 -11.65 -18.05
C THR A 116 5.69 -10.77 -18.73
N ILE A 117 4.96 -11.31 -19.71
CA ILE A 117 3.83 -10.64 -20.37
C ILE A 117 2.65 -10.45 -19.41
N MET A 118 2.29 -11.47 -18.62
CA MET A 118 1.20 -11.40 -17.64
C MET A 118 1.53 -10.40 -16.53
N ASN A 119 2.75 -10.46 -16.00
CA ASN A 119 3.22 -9.52 -14.99
C ASN A 119 3.18 -8.06 -15.50
N ASN A 120 3.66 -7.82 -16.73
CA ASN A 120 3.60 -6.50 -17.34
C ASN A 120 2.15 -6.02 -17.55
N LEU A 121 1.24 -6.90 -17.98
CA LEU A 121 -0.17 -6.58 -18.17
C LEU A 121 -0.81 -6.13 -16.86
N PHE A 122 -0.67 -6.90 -15.79
CA PHE A 122 -1.24 -6.55 -14.50
C PHE A 122 -0.63 -5.28 -13.91
N THR A 123 0.68 -5.08 -14.09
CA THR A 123 1.36 -3.83 -13.67
C THR A 123 0.80 -2.61 -14.42
N VAL A 124 0.59 -2.70 -15.74
CA VAL A 124 0.02 -1.61 -16.54
C VAL A 124 -1.42 -1.32 -16.12
N LEU A 125 -2.24 -2.36 -15.89
CA LEU A 125 -3.60 -2.20 -15.39
C LEU A 125 -3.61 -1.50 -14.02
N ASN A 126 -2.71 -1.88 -13.11
CA ASN A 126 -2.58 -1.22 -11.81
C ASN A 126 -2.22 0.27 -11.94
N MET A 127 -1.27 0.60 -12.82
CA MET A 127 -0.91 2.00 -13.11
C MET A 127 -2.08 2.81 -13.67
N ILE A 128 -2.93 2.21 -14.52
CA ILE A 128 -4.16 2.84 -15.03
C ILE A 128 -5.15 3.09 -13.89
N VAL A 129 -5.37 2.12 -13.00
CA VAL A 129 -6.29 2.26 -11.86
C VAL A 129 -5.84 3.39 -10.94
N ILE A 130 -4.54 3.46 -10.63
CA ILE A 130 -3.95 4.57 -9.85
C ILE A 130 -4.18 5.91 -10.54
N ALA A 131 -3.95 6.00 -11.86
CA ALA A 131 -4.20 7.22 -12.61
C ALA A 131 -5.68 7.64 -12.58
N ILE A 132 -6.60 6.67 -12.71
CA ILE A 132 -8.06 6.92 -12.59
C ILE A 132 -8.39 7.46 -11.21
N VAL A 133 -7.87 6.89 -10.13
CA VAL A 133 -8.08 7.38 -8.75
C VAL A 133 -7.64 8.83 -8.61
N ILE A 134 -6.43 9.16 -9.08
CA ILE A 134 -5.87 10.51 -8.97
C ILE A 134 -6.71 11.50 -9.79
N VAL A 135 -7.08 11.17 -11.02
CA VAL A 135 -7.90 12.05 -11.88
C VAL A 135 -9.30 12.22 -11.30
N ALA A 136 -9.98 11.12 -10.97
CA ALA A 136 -11.32 11.13 -10.41
C ALA A 136 -11.39 11.89 -9.08
N GLY A 137 -10.42 11.66 -8.20
CA GLY A 137 -10.34 12.35 -6.92
C GLY A 137 -10.03 13.84 -7.07
N SER A 138 -9.18 14.21 -8.04
CA SER A 138 -8.92 15.63 -8.36
C SER A 138 -10.14 16.33 -8.94
N ILE A 139 -10.92 15.66 -9.78
CA ILE A 139 -12.17 16.18 -10.36
C ILE A 139 -13.18 16.42 -9.25
N LYS A 140 -13.38 15.47 -8.34
CA LYS A 140 -14.30 15.62 -7.21
C LYS A 140 -13.83 16.61 -6.16
N GLY A 141 -12.52 16.66 -5.87
CA GLY A 141 -11.92 17.68 -5.01
C GLY A 141 -12.16 19.10 -5.53
N ASN A 142 -12.25 19.29 -6.86
CA ASN A 142 -12.53 20.58 -7.48
C ASN A 142 -14.04 20.86 -7.74
N ILE A 143 -14.88 19.84 -7.95
CA ILE A 143 -16.31 20.00 -8.31
C ILE A 143 -17.23 20.19 -7.10
N PHE A 144 -16.81 19.81 -5.89
CA PHE A 144 -17.60 20.07 -4.67
C PHE A 144 -17.74 21.56 -4.31
N ARG A 145 -17.15 22.46 -5.10
CA ARG A 145 -17.28 23.92 -4.97
C ARG A 145 -18.72 24.47 -5.18
N ASN A 146 -19.64 23.68 -5.74
CA ASN A 146 -20.99 24.13 -6.16
C ASN A 146 -22.19 23.49 -5.43
N PHE A 147 -22.01 22.70 -4.38
CA PHE A 147 -23.14 22.16 -3.60
C PHE A 147 -23.29 22.88 -2.25
N PRO A 148 -24.44 23.55 -1.99
CA PRO A 148 -24.60 24.49 -0.87
C PRO A 148 -24.82 23.83 0.50
N LEU A 149 -24.57 22.53 0.66
CA LEU A 149 -24.73 21.83 1.94
C LEU A 149 -23.41 21.40 2.62
N ILE A 150 -22.26 21.59 1.96
CA ILE A 150 -20.96 21.11 2.47
C ILE A 150 -19.92 22.22 2.34
N THR A 151 -20.13 23.30 3.08
CA THR A 151 -19.13 24.35 3.35
C THR A 151 -18.01 23.89 4.29
N LEU A 152 -17.86 22.58 4.53
CA LEU A 152 -16.81 21.99 5.36
C LEU A 152 -15.55 21.57 4.57
N CYS A 153 -15.68 21.32 3.25
CA CYS A 153 -14.62 20.65 2.48
C CYS A 153 -13.61 21.59 1.81
N GLN A 154 -13.97 22.84 1.51
CA GLN A 154 -13.02 23.84 1.00
C GLN A 154 -12.04 24.32 2.09
N GLU A 155 -12.38 24.11 3.37
CA GLU A 155 -11.57 24.45 4.54
C GLU A 155 -10.59 23.33 4.95
N THR A 156 -10.63 22.13 4.34
CA THR A 156 -9.91 20.92 4.80
C THR A 156 -8.39 21.11 4.94
N TRP A 157 -7.76 21.95 4.10
CA TRP A 157 -6.31 22.23 4.24
C TRP A 157 -6.02 23.45 5.14
N ASN A 158 -6.94 24.40 5.26
CA ASN A 158 -6.67 25.67 5.95
C ASN A 158 -7.35 25.84 7.31
N TYR A 159 -8.55 25.31 7.57
CA TYR A 159 -9.28 25.55 8.84
C TYR A 159 -10.41 24.53 9.09
N LEU A 160 -10.13 23.23 9.22
CA LEU A 160 -11.05 22.35 9.95
C LEU A 160 -10.97 22.74 11.44
N LYS A 161 -11.76 23.73 11.87
CA LYS A 161 -11.88 24.12 13.28
C LYS A 161 -12.59 22.99 14.02
N ILE A 162 -12.14 22.71 15.26
CA ILE A 162 -12.71 21.70 16.16
C ILE A 162 -14.26 21.76 16.26
N ALA A 163 -14.84 22.94 16.02
CA ALA A 163 -16.29 23.18 16.04
C ALA A 163 -17.11 22.42 14.97
N GLU A 164 -16.49 21.96 13.88
CA GLU A 164 -17.17 21.25 12.78
C GLU A 164 -16.97 19.73 12.83
N ILE A 165 -16.12 19.25 13.73
CA ILE A 165 -15.97 17.81 13.99
C ILE A 165 -17.17 17.38 14.83
N PRO A 166 -17.93 16.33 14.43
CA PRO A 166 -19.03 15.83 15.23
C PRO A 166 -18.53 15.51 16.65
N ALA A 167 -19.24 15.96 17.69
CA ALA A 167 -18.83 15.79 19.09
C ALA A 167 -18.61 14.31 19.51
N ASN A 168 -19.07 13.35 18.69
CA ASN A 168 -18.87 11.92 18.88
C ASN A 168 -17.47 11.42 18.43
N VAL A 169 -16.69 12.23 17.72
CA VAL A 169 -15.36 11.83 17.21
C VAL A 169 -14.27 12.36 18.15
N THR A 170 -13.84 11.52 19.08
CA THR A 170 -12.79 11.85 20.07
C THR A 170 -11.37 11.71 19.53
N THR A 171 -11.20 11.10 18.36
CA THR A 171 -9.92 10.76 17.74
C THR A 171 -9.47 11.74 16.66
N ALA A 172 -10.20 12.84 16.42
CA ALA A 172 -9.89 13.76 15.33
C ALA A 172 -8.69 14.70 15.61
N GLY A 173 -8.20 14.81 16.85
CA GLY A 173 -7.09 15.72 17.16
C GLY A 173 -7.47 17.20 17.05
N GLU A 174 -6.49 18.07 16.77
CA GLU A 174 -6.65 19.53 16.79
C GLU A 174 -7.26 20.12 15.50
N GLY A 175 -7.53 19.28 14.48
CA GLY A 175 -8.00 19.73 13.16
C GLY A 175 -6.91 20.34 12.27
N GLY A 176 -7.27 20.69 11.04
CA GLY A 176 -6.34 21.24 10.04
C GLY A 176 -5.40 20.21 9.38
N PHE A 177 -4.26 20.67 8.85
CA PHE A 177 -3.32 19.83 8.08
C PHE A 177 -2.52 18.82 8.92
N MET A 178 -2.20 19.17 10.16
CA MET A 178 -1.44 18.32 11.09
C MET A 178 -2.19 18.17 12.42
N PRO A 179 -3.36 17.49 12.42
CA PRO A 179 -4.24 17.40 13.59
C PRO A 179 -3.58 16.68 14.79
N PHE A 180 -2.56 15.86 14.53
CA PHE A 180 -1.79 15.12 15.54
C PHE A 180 -0.35 15.65 15.68
N GLY A 181 -0.07 16.85 15.15
CA GLY A 181 1.26 17.45 15.12
C GLY A 181 2.31 16.59 14.41
N VAL A 182 3.58 16.92 14.65
CA VAL A 182 4.74 16.21 14.04
C VAL A 182 4.81 14.75 14.49
N ALA A 183 4.40 14.45 15.73
CA ALA A 183 4.39 13.09 16.26
C ALA A 183 3.48 12.16 15.45
N GLY A 184 2.25 12.61 15.12
CA GLY A 184 1.35 11.84 14.27
C GLY A 184 1.84 11.71 12.83
N VAL A 185 2.48 12.74 12.28
CA VAL A 185 3.12 12.67 10.95
C VAL A 185 4.23 11.61 10.93
N MET A 186 5.05 11.54 11.98
CA MET A 186 6.12 10.54 12.10
C MET A 186 5.57 9.13 12.30
N ALA A 187 4.55 8.96 13.15
CA ALA A 187 3.89 7.67 13.35
C ALA A 187 3.22 7.17 12.06
N GLY A 188 2.56 8.06 11.31
CA GLY A 188 1.98 7.75 9.99
C GLY A 188 3.06 7.40 8.97
N ALA A 189 4.17 8.13 8.95
CA ALA A 189 5.31 7.80 8.08
C ALA A 189 5.90 6.42 8.40
N ALA A 190 6.00 6.03 9.68
CA ALA A 190 6.44 4.69 10.06
C ALA A 190 5.49 3.60 9.54
N LYS A 191 4.17 3.78 9.64
CA LYS A 191 3.18 2.83 9.10
C LYS A 191 3.25 2.75 7.57
N CYS A 192 3.31 3.88 6.89
CA CYS A 192 3.34 3.94 5.43
C CYS A 192 4.68 3.50 4.83
N PHE A 193 5.75 3.40 5.63
CA PHE A 193 7.04 2.86 5.19
C PHE A 193 6.88 1.43 4.63
N TYR A 194 5.96 0.67 5.21
CA TYR A 194 5.61 -0.67 4.74
C TYR A 194 5.18 -0.69 3.26
N GLY A 195 4.53 0.37 2.76
CA GLY A 195 4.15 0.48 1.35
C GLY A 195 5.32 0.54 0.38
N PHE A 196 6.51 0.95 0.84
CA PHE A 196 7.72 1.01 0.01
C PHE A 196 8.54 -0.29 0.02
N VAL A 197 8.16 -1.28 0.83
CA VAL A 197 8.81 -2.60 0.82
C VAL A 197 8.58 -3.28 -0.54
N GLY A 198 9.65 -3.85 -1.10
CA GLY A 198 9.63 -4.60 -2.37
C GLY A 198 10.53 -4.04 -3.48
N PHE A 199 11.20 -2.89 -3.31
CA PHE A 199 12.18 -2.41 -4.31
C PHE A 199 13.43 -3.32 -4.39
N ASP A 200 13.70 -4.06 -3.32
CA ASP A 200 14.77 -5.04 -3.19
C ASP A 200 14.55 -6.28 -4.08
N CYS A 201 13.29 -6.59 -4.43
CA CYS A 201 12.96 -7.62 -5.42
C CYS A 201 13.52 -7.30 -6.83
N ILE A 202 13.77 -6.03 -7.15
CA ILE A 202 14.39 -5.67 -8.44
C ILE A 202 15.81 -6.25 -8.52
N ALA A 203 16.53 -6.29 -7.39
CA ALA A 203 17.88 -6.82 -7.32
C ALA A 203 17.94 -8.35 -7.46
N THR A 204 16.87 -9.09 -7.15
CA THR A 204 16.84 -10.55 -7.31
C THR A 204 16.77 -10.96 -8.77
N THR A 205 16.19 -10.12 -9.63
CA THR A 205 16.11 -10.34 -11.10
C THR A 205 17.42 -10.06 -11.84
N GLY A 206 18.55 -9.90 -11.13
CA GLY A 206 19.81 -9.51 -11.75
C GLY A 206 20.38 -10.53 -12.75
N GLU A 207 20.02 -11.80 -12.64
CA GLU A 207 20.40 -12.85 -13.59
C GLU A 207 19.61 -12.77 -14.91
N GLU A 208 18.42 -12.16 -14.90
CA GLU A 208 17.54 -12.00 -16.06
C GLU A 208 17.70 -10.62 -16.73
N ALA A 209 18.29 -9.67 -16.01
CA ALA A 209 18.46 -8.29 -16.48
C ALA A 209 19.56 -8.17 -17.54
N LYS A 210 19.23 -7.52 -18.68
CA LYS A 210 20.25 -7.10 -19.65
C LYS A 210 21.09 -5.98 -19.04
N ASN A 211 22.39 -6.22 -18.86
CA ASN A 211 23.35 -5.25 -18.31
C ASN A 211 23.01 -4.83 -16.85
N PRO A 212 23.03 -5.78 -15.89
CA PRO A 212 22.50 -5.60 -14.54
C PRO A 212 23.14 -4.43 -13.77
N GLN A 213 24.43 -4.15 -14.01
CA GLN A 213 25.19 -3.09 -13.34
C GLN A 213 24.63 -1.67 -13.58
N ARG A 214 23.92 -1.46 -14.70
CA ARG A 214 23.23 -0.20 -15.00
C ARG A 214 21.72 -0.32 -14.92
N SER A 215 21.16 -1.41 -15.42
CA SER A 215 19.70 -1.57 -15.52
C SER A 215 19.02 -1.70 -14.15
N ILE A 216 19.62 -2.44 -13.19
CA ILE A 216 19.04 -2.61 -11.85
C ILE A 216 19.03 -1.29 -11.07
N PRO A 217 20.15 -0.55 -10.94
CA PRO A 217 20.15 0.74 -10.23
C PRO A 217 19.14 1.74 -10.81
N ILE A 218 19.07 1.84 -12.15
CA ILE A 218 18.13 2.74 -12.83
C ILE A 218 16.69 2.31 -12.55
N ALA A 219 16.39 1.01 -12.61
CA ALA A 219 15.06 0.49 -12.31
C ALA A 219 14.63 0.76 -10.86
N ILE A 220 15.53 0.62 -9.89
CA ILE A 220 15.26 0.95 -8.48
C ILE A 220 14.91 2.44 -8.34
N VAL A 221 15.71 3.34 -8.90
CA VAL A 221 15.45 4.79 -8.76
C VAL A 221 14.16 5.21 -9.47
N ILE A 222 13.92 4.74 -10.70
CA ILE A 222 12.71 5.06 -11.45
C ILE A 222 11.46 4.53 -10.75
N SER A 223 11.49 3.28 -10.28
CA SER A 223 10.35 2.68 -9.58
C SER A 223 10.03 3.42 -8.28
N LEU A 224 11.04 3.79 -7.49
CA LEU A 224 10.85 4.57 -6.26
C LEU A 224 10.24 5.95 -6.53
N VAL A 225 10.65 6.63 -7.60
CA VAL A 225 10.07 7.92 -8.01
C VAL A 225 8.60 7.75 -8.42
N ILE A 226 8.28 6.72 -9.22
CA ILE A 226 6.91 6.44 -9.65
C ILE A 226 6.03 6.14 -8.43
N ILE A 227 6.48 5.23 -7.55
CA ILE A 227 5.74 4.85 -6.33
C ILE A 227 5.52 6.08 -5.44
N PHE A 228 6.54 6.92 -5.27
CA PHE A 228 6.41 8.15 -4.51
C PHE A 228 5.33 9.08 -5.08
N LEU A 229 5.35 9.34 -6.39
CA LEU A 229 4.36 10.20 -7.04
C LEU A 229 2.95 9.61 -6.94
N SER A 230 2.81 8.30 -7.12
CA SER A 230 1.53 7.59 -6.98
C SER A 230 0.99 7.67 -5.56
N TYR A 231 1.79 7.37 -4.54
CA TYR A 231 1.36 7.42 -3.14
C TYR A 231 1.07 8.84 -2.66
N PHE A 232 1.90 9.80 -3.05
CA PHE A 232 1.64 11.21 -2.77
C PHE A 232 0.34 11.68 -3.43
N GLY A 233 0.13 11.31 -4.70
CA GLY A 233 -1.08 11.61 -5.45
C GLY A 233 -2.32 11.05 -4.79
N ILE A 234 -2.35 9.74 -4.51
CA ILE A 234 -3.48 9.04 -3.86
C ILE A 234 -3.76 9.64 -2.49
N SER A 235 -2.75 9.82 -1.64
CA SER A 235 -2.93 10.39 -0.30
C SER A 235 -3.52 11.79 -0.37
N THR A 236 -3.06 12.62 -1.31
CA THR A 236 -3.56 13.98 -1.50
C THR A 236 -5.03 13.96 -1.90
N VAL A 237 -5.39 13.23 -2.97
CA VAL A 237 -6.78 13.21 -3.44
C VAL A 237 -7.72 12.55 -2.44
N LEU A 238 -7.29 11.52 -1.73
CA LEU A 238 -8.10 10.84 -0.72
C LEU A 238 -8.47 11.81 0.42
N THR A 239 -7.48 12.53 0.96
CA THR A 239 -7.72 13.53 2.01
C THR A 239 -8.52 14.76 1.54
N MET A 240 -8.51 15.05 0.23
CA MET A 240 -9.38 16.08 -0.36
C MET A 240 -10.82 15.60 -0.56
N MET A 241 -11.01 14.32 -0.88
CA MET A 241 -12.33 13.76 -1.18
C MET A 241 -13.16 13.49 0.07
N TRP A 242 -12.52 13.12 1.19
CA TRP A 242 -13.20 12.73 2.42
C TRP A 242 -12.40 13.09 3.66
N PRO A 243 -13.05 13.59 4.74
CA PRO A 243 -12.37 13.96 5.97
C PRO A 243 -11.57 12.78 6.57
N TYR A 244 -10.34 13.05 7.01
CA TYR A 244 -9.40 12.04 7.49
C TYR A 244 -9.89 11.23 8.70
N TYR A 245 -10.80 11.80 9.50
CA TYR A 245 -11.32 11.16 10.72
C TYR A 245 -12.47 10.18 10.46
N ASP A 246 -13.03 10.16 9.25
CA ASP A 246 -14.19 9.33 8.87
C ASP A 246 -13.88 8.40 7.69
N GLN A 247 -12.59 8.13 7.46
CA GLN A 247 -12.16 7.16 6.46
C GLN A 247 -12.22 5.74 7.03
N ASP A 248 -12.64 4.80 6.19
CA ASP A 248 -12.57 3.38 6.52
C ASP A 248 -11.12 2.90 6.57
N SER A 249 -10.74 2.21 7.64
CA SER A 249 -9.37 1.73 7.86
C SER A 249 -8.98 0.53 7.01
N ASP A 250 -9.94 -0.26 6.55
CA ASP A 250 -9.72 -1.51 5.84
C ASP A 250 -9.80 -1.32 4.31
N ALA A 251 -10.73 -0.50 3.84
CA ALA A 251 -10.98 -0.24 2.43
C ALA A 251 -11.29 1.25 2.15
N PRO A 252 -10.31 2.16 2.33
CA PRO A 252 -10.53 3.60 2.24
C PRO A 252 -10.98 4.08 0.86
N LEU A 253 -10.39 3.56 -0.23
CA LEU A 253 -10.75 4.03 -1.58
C LEU A 253 -12.16 3.57 -2.01
N PRO A 254 -12.54 2.28 -1.89
CA PRO A 254 -13.91 1.85 -2.17
C PRO A 254 -14.95 2.59 -1.34
N TYR A 255 -14.68 2.82 -0.05
CA TYR A 255 -15.56 3.54 0.86
C TYR A 255 -15.76 5.00 0.42
N VAL A 256 -14.68 5.73 0.16
CA VAL A 256 -14.76 7.15 -0.22
C VAL A 256 -15.48 7.33 -1.57
N PHE A 257 -15.23 6.48 -2.56
CA PHE A 257 -15.96 6.56 -3.84
C PHE A 257 -17.44 6.19 -3.71
N MET A 258 -17.80 5.33 -2.75
CA MET A 258 -19.20 5.05 -2.42
C MET A 258 -19.87 6.28 -1.80
N MET A 259 -19.24 6.90 -0.80
CA MET A 259 -19.75 8.09 -0.13
C MET A 259 -19.86 9.31 -1.04
N VAL A 260 -18.95 9.45 -2.00
CA VAL A 260 -18.95 10.52 -3.01
C VAL A 260 -19.98 10.26 -4.15
N GLY A 261 -20.66 9.12 -4.12
CA GLY A 261 -21.73 8.74 -5.05
C GLY A 261 -21.23 8.26 -6.42
N TRP A 262 -19.99 7.75 -6.50
CA TRP A 262 -19.34 7.28 -7.73
C TRP A 262 -19.11 5.76 -7.69
N PRO A 263 -20.18 4.95 -7.73
CA PRO A 263 -20.09 3.49 -7.55
C PRO A 263 -19.31 2.80 -8.68
N VAL A 264 -19.30 3.35 -9.89
CA VAL A 264 -18.50 2.80 -11.01
C VAL A 264 -17.02 2.83 -10.67
N ILE A 265 -16.52 3.90 -10.04
CA ILE A 265 -15.12 4.01 -9.67
C ILE A 265 -14.79 3.12 -8.46
N LYS A 266 -15.72 2.98 -7.50
CA LYS A 266 -15.60 1.95 -6.44
C LYS A 266 -15.27 0.58 -7.06
N TRP A 267 -16.03 0.15 -8.07
CA TRP A 267 -15.80 -1.14 -8.72
C TRP A 267 -14.46 -1.22 -9.45
N ILE A 268 -14.09 -0.18 -10.23
CA ILE A 268 -12.80 -0.14 -10.93
C ILE A 268 -11.63 -0.25 -9.96
N VAL A 269 -11.66 0.51 -8.87
CA VAL A 269 -10.59 0.54 -7.87
C VAL A 269 -10.50 -0.78 -7.13
N THR A 270 -11.64 -1.37 -6.78
CA THR A 270 -11.65 -2.63 -6.02
C THR A 270 -11.17 -3.80 -6.87
N VAL A 271 -11.66 -3.91 -8.11
CA VAL A 271 -11.18 -4.92 -9.06
C VAL A 271 -9.70 -4.68 -9.39
N GLY A 272 -9.31 -3.42 -9.59
CA GLY A 272 -7.92 -3.03 -9.80
C GLY A 272 -7.00 -3.43 -8.65
N ALA A 273 -7.44 -3.23 -7.40
CA ALA A 273 -6.70 -3.66 -6.21
C ALA A 273 -6.54 -5.19 -6.16
N VAL A 274 -7.58 -5.95 -6.49
CA VAL A 274 -7.51 -7.41 -6.59
C VAL A 274 -6.42 -7.83 -7.58
N PHE A 275 -6.42 -7.28 -8.80
CA PHE A 275 -5.40 -7.60 -9.80
C PHE A 275 -4.00 -7.14 -9.38
N ALA A 276 -3.87 -5.96 -8.77
CA ALA A 276 -2.60 -5.44 -8.28
C ALA A 276 -1.97 -6.37 -7.22
N LEU A 277 -2.78 -6.91 -6.32
CA LEU A 277 -2.33 -7.81 -5.26
C LEU A 277 -1.92 -9.20 -5.82
N CYS A 278 -2.46 -9.60 -6.98
CA CYS A 278 -2.02 -10.81 -7.70
C CYS A 278 -0.71 -10.63 -8.50
N THR A 279 -0.18 -9.40 -8.60
CA THR A 279 1.02 -9.10 -9.41
C THR A 279 2.33 -9.31 -8.64
N ARG A 280 2.28 -9.78 -7.39
CA ARG A 280 3.43 -9.94 -6.49
C ARG A 280 3.72 -11.39 -6.15
#